data_AF-A0A3D1MDE2-F1
#
_entry.id   AF-A0A3D1MDE2-F1
#
_cell.length_a   1.000
_cell.length_b   1.000
_cell.length_c   1.000
_cell.angle_alpha   90.00
_cell.angle_beta   90.00
_cell.angle_gamma   90.00
#
_symmetry.space_group_name_H-M   'P 1'
#
loop_
_entity.id
_entity.type
_entity.pdbx_description
1 polymer ?
#
loop_
_entity_poly.entity_id
_entity_poly.type
_entity_poly.pdbx_seq_one_letter_code
_entity_poly.pdbx_strand_id
1 'polypeptide(L)' 'ATMDMIKIAGQEPANFLDVGGTADAKRVETAFRIILKDPNVKAILVNIFGGIVRCDRVAQGIVDAYKS' A
#
# COMPACT_ATOMS: atom_id res chain seq x y z
N ALA A 1 2.94 -3.17 -13.87
CA ALA A 1 1.64 -2.58 -14.28
C ALA A 1 1.38 -1.23 -13.62
N THR A 2 1.16 -1.15 -12.30
CA THR A 2 0.83 0.13 -11.63
C THR A 2 1.96 1.16 -11.69
N MET A 3 3.21 0.72 -11.50
CA MET A 3 4.39 1.58 -11.62
C MET A 3 4.58 2.11 -13.04
N ASP A 4 4.29 1.27 -14.04
CA ASP A 4 4.37 1.64 -15.45
C ASP A 4 3.32 2.69 -15.79
N MET A 5 2.10 2.61 -15.24
CA MET A 5 1.08 3.65 -15.42
C MET A 5 1.53 5.01 -14.87
N ILE A 6 2.21 5.04 -13.72
CA ILE A 6 2.76 6.28 -13.14
C ILE A 6 3.83 6.86 -14.07
N LYS A 7 4.72 6.02 -14.61
CA LYS A 7 5.74 6.45 -15.59
C LYS A 7 5.15 6.94 -16.90
N ILE A 8 4.12 6.26 -17.43
CA ILE A 8 3.41 6.69 -18.65
C ILE A 8 2.74 8.06 -18.44
N ALA A 9 2.27 8.34 -17.23
CA ALA A 9 1.75 9.66 -16.85
C ALA A 9 2.85 10.73 -16.64
N GLY A 10 4.11 10.42 -16.92
CA GLY A 10 5.25 11.35 -16.82
C GLY A 10 5.73 11.61 -15.39
N GLN A 11 5.37 10.75 -14.43
CA GLN A 11 5.78 10.86 -13.03
C GLN A 11 6.71 9.72 -12.65
N GLU A 12 7.45 9.87 -11.55
CA GLU A 12 8.31 8.83 -11.00
C GLU A 12 7.74 8.32 -9.68
N PRO A 13 7.52 7.00 -9.53
CA PRO A 13 7.09 6.42 -8.27
C PRO A 13 8.13 6.64 -7.17
N ALA A 14 7.70 7.13 -6.00
CA ALA A 14 8.59 7.32 -4.85
C ALA A 14 9.02 5.98 -4.22
N ASN A 15 8.11 5.01 -4.16
CA ASN A 15 8.34 3.73 -3.52
C ASN A 15 7.39 2.66 -4.09
N PHE A 16 7.67 1.39 -3.80
CA PHE A 16 6.82 0.26 -4.17
C PHE A 16 6.72 -0.73 -3.00
N LEU A 17 5.49 -1.12 -2.68
CA LEU A 17 5.23 -2.11 -1.65
C LEU A 17 4.15 -3.08 -2.12
N ASP A 18 4.46 -4.37 -2.02
CA ASP A 18 3.55 -5.46 -2.31
C ASP A 18 3.37 -6.34 -1.07
N VAL A 19 2.14 -6.78 -0.85
CA VAL A 19 1.75 -7.55 0.33
C VAL A 19 1.18 -8.88 -0.15
N GLY A 20 1.87 -9.98 0.19
CA GLY A 20 1.49 -11.32 -0.24
C GLY A 20 0.08 -11.74 0.21
N GLY A 21 -0.54 -12.65 -0.55
CA GLY A 21 -1.94 -13.06 -0.41
C GLY A 21 -2.34 -13.78 0.89
N THR A 22 -1.45 -13.92 1.87
CA THR A 22 -1.75 -14.45 3.21
C THR A 22 -1.55 -13.41 4.31
N ALA A 23 -1.42 -12.14 3.95
CA ALA A 23 -1.23 -11.08 4.92
C ALA A 23 -2.49 -10.80 5.74
N ASP A 24 -2.28 -10.65 7.04
CA ASP A 24 -3.28 -10.18 7.99
C ASP A 24 -3.21 -8.65 8.16
N ALA A 25 -4.17 -8.08 8.89
CA ALA A 25 -4.25 -6.64 9.10
C ALA A 25 -2.98 -6.06 9.73
N LYS A 26 -2.31 -6.80 10.61
CA LYS A 26 -1.08 -6.36 11.31
C LYS A 26 0.13 -6.28 10.37
N ARG A 27 0.25 -7.21 9.42
CA ARG A 27 1.25 -7.13 8.35
C ARG A 27 0.99 -5.94 7.45
N VAL A 28 -0.27 -5.70 7.06
CA VAL A 28 -0.66 -4.52 6.26
C VAL A 28 -0.32 -3.23 7.00
N GLU A 29 -0.65 -3.14 8.28
CA GLU A 29 -0.35 -1.98 9.12
C GLU A 29 1.17 -1.71 9.19
N THR A 30 1.96 -2.75 9.45
CA THR A 30 3.42 -2.63 9.54
C THR A 30 4.03 -2.18 8.22
N ALA A 31 3.55 -2.74 7.10
CA ALA A 31 3.98 -2.36 5.77
C ALA A 31 3.67 -0.90 5.47
N PHE A 32 2.46 -0.43 5.78
CA PHE A 32 2.08 0.97 5.61
C PHE A 32 2.90 1.91 6.49
N ARG A 33 3.17 1.54 7.74
CA ARG A 33 4.03 2.32 8.63
C ARG A 33 5.46 2.47 8.10
N ILE A 34 5.98 1.51 7.33
CA ILE A 34 7.29 1.63 6.67
C ILE A 34 7.21 2.65 5.53
N ILE A 35 6.20 2.55 4.67
CA ILE A 35 6.01 3.47 3.53
C ILE A 35 5.75 4.90 4.00
N LEU A 36 4.95 5.09 5.04
CA LEU A 36 4.60 6.41 5.58
C LEU A 36 5.79 7.12 6.26
N LYS A 37 6.88 6.42 6.58
CA LYS A 37 8.12 7.02 7.12
C LYS A 37 9.00 7.64 6.04
N ASP A 38 8.77 7.32 4.77
CA ASP A 38 9.56 7.87 3.67
C ASP A 38 9.11 9.32 3.39
N PRO A 39 9.96 10.33 3.63
CA PRO A 39 9.58 11.73 3.45
C PRO A 39 9.30 12.12 1.99
N ASN A 40 9.68 11.28 1.02
CA ASN A 40 9.39 11.51 -0.40
C ASN A 40 7.98 11.07 -0.81
N VAL A 41 7.27 10.31 0.04
CA VAL A 41 5.93 9.83 -0.23
C VAL A 41 4.91 10.95 0.03
N LYS A 42 4.33 11.49 -1.05
CA LYS A 42 3.30 12.53 -0.99
C LYS A 42 1.88 12.00 -1.14
N ALA A 43 1.74 10.86 -1.80
CA ALA A 43 0.47 10.18 -2.02
C ALA A 43 0.74 8.68 -2.17
N ILE A 44 -0.23 7.85 -1.80
CA ILE A 44 -0.17 6.39 -1.95
C ILE A 44 -1.33 5.97 -2.86
N LEU A 45 -0.99 5.37 -4.00
CA LEU A 45 -1.95 4.69 -4.85
C LEU A 45 -2.08 3.24 -4.38
N VAL A 46 -3.23 2.87 -3.82
CA VAL A 46 -3.46 1.53 -3.29
C VAL A 46 -4.24 0.71 -4.32
N ASN A 47 -3.71 -0.45 -4.68
CA ASN A 47 -4.37 -1.41 -5.56
C ASN A 47 -4.68 -2.69 -4.77
N ILE A 48 -5.93 -2.90 -4.39
CA ILE A 48 -6.36 -4.07 -3.58
C ILE A 48 -7.27 -4.95 -4.44
N PHE A 49 -6.83 -6.18 -4.71
CA PHE A 49 -7.65 -7.20 -5.33
C PHE A 49 -8.04 -8.27 -4.32
N GLY A 50 -9.34 -8.54 -4.23
CA GLY A 50 -9.87 -9.60 -3.38
C GLY A 50 -9.64 -10.99 -3.99
N GLY A 51 -9.52 -11.99 -3.13
CA GLY A 51 -9.39 -13.39 -3.53
C GLY A 51 -9.12 -14.27 -2.32
N ILE A 52 -7.84 -14.37 -1.93
CA ILE A 52 -7.40 -15.07 -0.72
C ILE A 52 -7.50 -14.16 0.52
N VAL A 53 -7.11 -12.88 0.39
CA VAL A 53 -7.26 -11.88 1.45
C VAL A 53 -8.59 -11.16 1.30
N ARG A 54 -9.30 -10.96 2.41
CA ARG A 54 -10.47 -10.08 2.42
C ARG A 54 -10.04 -8.61 2.36
N CYS A 55 -10.58 -7.87 1.40
CA CYS A 55 -10.23 -6.46 1.19
C CYS A 55 -10.51 -5.57 2.41
N ASP A 56 -11.53 -5.88 3.21
CA ASP A 56 -11.87 -5.11 4.41
C ASP A 56 -10.77 -5.17 5.49
N ARG A 57 -10.13 -6.33 5.67
CA ARG A 57 -8.98 -6.47 6.59
C ARG A 57 -7.79 -5.64 6.13
N VAL A 58 -7.56 -5.56 4.82
CA VAL A 58 -6.50 -4.71 4.24
C VAL A 58 -6.85 -3.25 4.47
N ALA A 59 -8.07 -2.83 4.13
CA ALA A 59 -8.52 -1.45 4.34
C ALA A 59 -8.42 -1.02 5.82
N GLN A 60 -8.80 -1.89 6.75
CA GLN A 60 -8.66 -1.61 8.18
C GLN A 60 -7.19 -1.42 8.60
N GLY A 61 -6.29 -2.31 8.15
CA GLY A 61 -4.86 -2.18 8.44
C GLY A 61 -4.25 -0.87 7.91
N ILE A 62 -4.74 -0.36 6.78
CA ILE A 62 -4.33 0.95 6.23
C ILE A 62 -4.80 2.09 7.13
N VAL A 63 -6.07 2.06 7.55
CA VAL A 63 -6.64 3.10 8.44
C VAL A 63 -5.94 3.13 9.79
N ASP A 64 -5.64 1.95 10.35
CA ASP A 64 -4.96 1.83 11.64
C ASP A 64 -3.52 2.36 11.57
N ALA A 65 -2.79 2.05 10.48
CA ALA A 65 -1.45 2.58 10.24
C ALA A 65 -1.41 4.10 10.06
N TYR A 66 -2.46 4.69 9.48
CA TYR A 66 -2.54 6.15 9.32
C TYR A 66 -2.85 6.88 10.62
N LYS A 67 -3.59 6.25 11.54
CA LYS A 67 -3.98 6.84 12.83
C LYS A 67 -2.91 6.73 13.92
N SER A 68 -1.83 5.99 13.68
CA SER A 68 -0.75 5.71 14.64
C SER A 68 0.51 6.51 14.35
#